data_AF-A0A1S4E6C2-F1
#
_entry.id   AF-A0A1S4E6C2-F1
#
_cell.length_a   1.000
_cell.length_b   1.000
_cell.length_c   1.000
_cell.angle_alpha   90.00
_cell.angle_beta   90.00
_cell.angle_gamma   90.00
#
_symmetry.space_group_name_H-M   'P 1'
#
loop_
_entity.id
_entity.type
_entity.pdbx_description
1 polymer ?
#
loop_
_entity_poly.entity_id
_entity_poly.type
_entity_poly.pdbx_seq_one_letter_code
_entity_poly.pdbx_strand_id
1 'polypeptide(L)'
;MANALPSCQSSPAATKADGEEEWSAKEENVDDSEVIFEAEVLKLRDQWELASVLNFLNVFEPVIGKSLRISAEEIEKGLIKPESSLAELHIALLKGIPPVSKMLNGSNAWVTVLCKKLAPWWPWVAEGEIPLKAFKGEEISNYKKLDPTKRLLLLKALCEIRADQDDTISYISDCLKDKTQMSCFQKDRFGGDGNGISYWYDGNPFVGYRLYREVIKCDTKTKGKQKGSVSLPMFSTRWETMATNLEEFHKVKDNFLCSKFTSEVSVGRKIESDAIPVLEKLQKKKEKSLKRKLREDKLLNDFNKACMVGVTRTCRNRTPVSYTFEEYNRAIDNAIRLSRIFFSFLNILPTWNMEREKN
;
A
#
# COMPACT_ATOMS: atom_id res chain seq x y z
N MET A 1 -29.55 63.36 54.44
CA MET A 1 -30.48 62.22 54.67
C MET A 1 -29.62 60.95 54.52
N ALA A 2 -29.03 60.39 55.59
CA ALA A 2 -29.57 59.31 56.44
C ALA A 2 -30.18 58.16 55.62
N ASN A 3 -29.90 56.86 55.78
CA ASN A 3 -29.00 56.06 56.62
C ASN A 3 -29.07 54.60 56.09
N ALA A 4 -28.18 53.75 56.60
CA ALA A 4 -28.35 52.30 56.86
C ALA A 4 -28.01 51.24 55.77
N LEU A 5 -26.84 50.63 55.97
CA LEU A 5 -26.53 49.17 55.89
C LEU A 5 -27.52 48.34 56.77
N PRO A 6 -27.67 46.98 56.64
CA PRO A 6 -26.55 46.04 56.76
C PRO A 6 -26.61 44.67 56.04
N SER A 7 -25.48 43.98 56.21
CA SER A 7 -25.07 42.61 55.88
C SER A 7 -25.87 41.47 56.54
N CYS A 8 -25.89 40.29 55.90
CA CYS A 8 -25.52 38.95 56.41
C CYS A 8 -26.45 37.79 55.92
N GLN A 9 -25.81 36.81 55.25
CA GLN A 9 -25.95 35.34 55.33
C GLN A 9 -27.34 34.67 55.45
N SER A 10 -27.63 33.73 54.52
CA SER A 10 -27.88 32.29 54.81
C SER A 10 -28.45 31.55 53.58
N SER A 11 -27.88 30.39 53.26
CA SER A 11 -28.60 29.23 52.67
C SER A 11 -29.11 28.37 53.84
N PRO A 12 -29.98 27.33 53.70
CA PRO A 12 -30.38 26.55 52.50
C PRO A 12 -31.88 26.17 52.44
N ALA A 13 -32.33 25.50 51.36
CA ALA A 13 -33.16 24.27 51.41
C ALA A 13 -33.79 23.95 50.03
N ALA A 14 -33.87 22.65 49.78
CA ALA A 14 -34.23 21.99 48.54
C ALA A 14 -35.72 22.02 48.18
N THR A 15 -36.04 21.91 46.89
CA THR A 15 -37.16 21.07 46.43
C THR A 15 -36.82 20.51 45.05
N LYS A 16 -36.83 19.18 44.96
CA LYS A 16 -36.75 18.39 43.72
C LYS A 16 -38.08 18.51 42.96
N ALA A 17 -38.02 18.50 41.64
CA ALA A 17 -39.05 17.89 40.80
C ALA A 17 -38.41 17.48 39.47
N ASP A 18 -38.50 16.18 39.22
CA ASP A 18 -37.89 15.43 38.14
C ASP A 18 -38.60 15.68 36.80
N GLY A 19 -37.82 15.58 35.71
CA GLY A 19 -38.29 15.68 34.33
C GLY A 19 -37.19 15.15 33.42
N GLU A 20 -37.08 13.82 33.38
CA GLU A 20 -36.19 13.08 32.49
C GLU A 20 -36.67 13.24 31.03
N GLU A 21 -35.96 14.03 30.24
CA GLU A 21 -35.94 13.87 28.77
C GLU A 21 -34.68 13.10 28.40
N GLU A 22 -34.90 11.82 28.13
CA GLU A 22 -33.94 10.82 27.67
C GLU A 22 -33.44 11.18 26.27
N TRP A 23 -32.38 12.00 26.18
CA TRP A 23 -31.65 12.17 24.93
C TRP A 23 -30.73 10.96 24.73
N SER A 24 -31.27 9.92 24.08
CA SER A 24 -30.50 8.74 23.68
C SER A 24 -29.28 9.15 22.84
N ALA A 25 -28.09 9.04 23.44
CA ALA A 25 -26.84 9.05 22.73
C ALA A 25 -26.76 7.74 21.94
N LYS A 26 -26.98 7.83 20.61
CA LYS A 26 -26.51 6.78 19.71
C LYS A 26 -24.98 6.87 19.71
N GLU A 27 -24.35 6.12 20.60
CA GLU A 27 -22.95 5.74 20.45
C GLU A 27 -22.82 4.99 19.12
N GLU A 28 -22.26 5.66 18.12
CA GLU A 28 -21.67 4.99 16.98
C GLU A 28 -20.59 4.05 17.53
N ASN A 29 -20.90 2.76 17.57
CA ASN A 29 -19.92 1.70 17.73
C ASN A 29 -19.03 1.71 16.49
N VAL A 30 -18.05 2.62 16.47
CA VAL A 30 -16.88 2.49 15.60
C VAL A 30 -16.17 1.22 16.08
N ASP A 31 -16.09 0.22 15.20
CA ASP A 31 -15.49 -1.08 15.51
C ASP A 31 -14.06 -0.85 16.02
N ASP A 32 -13.81 -1.12 17.31
CA ASP A 32 -12.51 -0.98 17.96
C ASP A 32 -11.38 -1.68 17.16
N SER A 33 -11.73 -2.69 16.36
CA SER A 33 -10.79 -3.38 15.46
C SER A 33 -10.25 -2.50 14.33
N GLU A 34 -11.05 -1.61 13.75
CA GLU A 34 -10.62 -0.71 12.67
C GLU A 34 -9.68 0.38 13.21
N VAL A 35 -9.99 0.94 14.38
CA VAL A 35 -9.16 1.97 15.03
C VAL A 35 -7.76 1.41 15.36
N ILE A 36 -7.69 0.19 15.88
CA ILE A 36 -6.41 -0.48 16.16
C ILE A 36 -5.63 -0.72 14.86
N PHE A 37 -6.31 -1.15 13.80
CA PHE A 37 -5.68 -1.37 12.50
C PHE A 37 -5.09 -0.08 11.93
N GLU A 38 -5.83 1.03 11.96
CA GLU A 38 -5.34 2.33 11.50
C GLU A 38 -4.14 2.81 12.30
N ALA A 39 -4.15 2.63 13.63
CA ALA A 39 -3.01 2.97 14.48
C ALA A 39 -1.75 2.16 14.13
N GLU A 40 -1.89 0.88 13.78
CA GLU A 40 -0.77 0.06 13.31
C GLU A 40 -0.28 0.49 11.92
N VAL A 41 -1.18 0.87 11.01
CA VAL A 41 -0.81 1.43 9.70
C VAL A 41 0.01 2.71 9.89
N LEU A 42 -0.42 3.62 10.77
CA LEU A 42 0.31 4.85 11.06
C LEU A 42 1.73 4.58 11.59
N LYS A 43 1.87 3.61 12.51
CA LYS A 43 3.20 3.19 13.01
C LYS A 43 4.11 2.72 11.89
N LEU A 44 3.58 1.92 10.95
CA LEU A 44 4.34 1.44 9.79
C LEU A 44 4.72 2.59 8.85
N ARG A 45 3.83 3.57 8.64
CA ARG A 45 4.08 4.74 7.79
C ARG A 45 5.12 5.70 8.35
N ASP A 46 5.30 5.72 9.67
CA ASP A 46 6.36 6.50 10.33
C ASP A 46 7.74 5.82 10.27
N GLN A 47 7.81 4.60 9.75
CA GLN A 47 9.08 3.90 9.53
C GLN A 47 9.64 4.21 8.14
N TRP A 48 10.91 4.63 8.08
CA TRP A 48 11.62 4.85 6.81
C TRP A 48 11.81 3.53 6.04
N GLU A 49 11.81 2.39 6.74
CA GLU A 49 11.90 1.04 6.19
C GLU A 49 10.76 0.78 5.20
N LEU A 50 9.54 1.27 5.48
CA LEU A 50 8.41 1.12 4.55
C LEU A 50 8.66 1.90 3.27
N ALA A 51 9.10 3.16 3.38
CA ALA A 51 9.43 3.96 2.21
C ALA A 51 10.56 3.31 1.37
N SER A 52 11.57 2.74 2.03
CA SER A 52 12.66 2.02 1.37
C SER A 52 12.17 0.80 0.60
N VAL A 53 11.32 -0.04 1.21
CA VAL A 53 10.71 -1.20 0.54
C VAL A 53 9.88 -0.78 -0.67
N LEU A 54 9.03 0.25 -0.52
CA LEU A 54 8.18 0.73 -1.62
C LEU A 54 9.02 1.28 -2.78
N ASN A 55 10.08 2.05 -2.47
CA ASN A 55 11.00 2.56 -3.48
C ASN A 55 11.71 1.40 -4.20
N PHE A 56 12.20 0.40 -3.47
CA PHE A 56 12.84 -0.78 -4.05
C PHE A 56 11.91 -1.49 -5.05
N LEU A 57 10.65 -1.75 -4.65
CA LEU A 57 9.68 -2.42 -5.52
C LEU A 57 9.32 -1.59 -6.76
N ASN A 58 9.33 -0.26 -6.64
CA ASN A 58 9.11 0.64 -7.76
C ASN A 58 10.28 0.62 -8.75
N VAL A 59 11.51 0.77 -8.25
CA VAL A 59 12.73 0.86 -9.07
C VAL A 59 13.04 -0.45 -9.77
N PHE A 60 12.87 -1.57 -9.08
CA PHE A 60 13.20 -2.90 -9.60
C PHE A 60 11.97 -3.69 -10.09
N GLU A 61 10.81 -3.04 -10.31
CA GLU A 61 9.64 -3.66 -10.95
C GLU A 61 10.02 -4.45 -12.22
N PRO A 62 10.89 -3.96 -13.12
CA PRO A 62 11.24 -4.68 -14.35
C PRO A 62 11.98 -6.00 -14.09
N VAL A 63 12.71 -6.11 -12.99
CA VAL A 63 13.52 -7.29 -12.61
C VAL A 63 12.68 -8.30 -11.82
N ILE A 64 11.84 -7.81 -10.90
CA ILE A 64 11.01 -8.66 -10.03
C ILE A 64 9.83 -9.27 -10.81
N GLY A 65 9.31 -8.53 -11.80
CA GLY A 65 8.26 -8.99 -12.70
C GLY A 65 6.90 -8.32 -12.44
N LYS A 66 6.19 -8.03 -13.54
CA LYS A 66 4.91 -7.29 -13.55
C LYS A 66 3.75 -8.02 -12.86
N SER A 67 3.87 -9.31 -12.60
CA SER A 67 2.84 -10.09 -11.91
C SER A 67 2.69 -9.71 -10.43
N LEU A 68 3.69 -9.02 -9.86
CA LEU A 68 3.76 -8.68 -8.44
C LEU A 68 3.40 -7.21 -8.16
N ARG A 69 2.52 -6.64 -8.98
CA ARG A 69 2.01 -5.27 -8.77
C ARG A 69 1.10 -5.24 -7.56
N ILE A 70 1.69 -4.95 -6.42
CA ILE A 70 1.02 -4.84 -5.13
C ILE A 70 0.99 -3.35 -4.74
N SER A 71 -0.15 -2.87 -4.25
CA SER A 71 -0.27 -1.48 -3.80
C SER A 71 0.42 -1.27 -2.45
N ALA A 72 0.78 -0.04 -2.11
CA ALA A 72 1.39 0.22 -0.82
C ALA A 72 0.43 -0.07 0.36
N GLU A 73 -0.87 0.15 0.17
CA GLU A 73 -1.92 -0.18 1.15
C GLU A 73 -2.09 -1.69 1.30
N GLU A 74 -1.94 -2.46 0.22
CA GLU A 74 -1.94 -3.94 0.28
C GLU A 74 -0.73 -4.47 1.05
N ILE A 75 0.44 -3.83 0.92
CA ILE A 75 1.63 -4.18 1.70
C ILE A 75 1.42 -3.85 3.18
N GLU A 76 0.91 -2.65 3.51
CA GLU A 76 0.58 -2.25 4.88
C GLU A 76 -0.39 -3.24 5.53
N LYS A 77 -1.48 -3.56 4.82
CA LYS A 77 -2.46 -4.54 5.27
C LYS A 77 -1.85 -5.92 5.44
N GLY A 78 -1.03 -6.37 4.48
CA GLY A 78 -0.33 -7.64 4.54
C GLY A 78 0.64 -7.73 5.72
N LEU A 79 1.31 -6.62 6.06
CA LEU A 79 2.25 -6.57 7.18
C LEU A 79 1.53 -6.68 8.53
N ILE A 80 0.31 -6.15 8.64
CA ILE A 80 -0.52 -6.25 9.85
C ILE A 80 -1.20 -7.62 9.91
N LYS A 81 -1.96 -7.96 8.86
CA LYS A 81 -2.65 -9.23 8.67
C LYS A 81 -1.92 -10.00 7.57
N PRO A 82 -1.05 -10.98 7.89
CA PRO A 82 -0.25 -11.72 6.91
C PRO A 82 -1.14 -12.50 5.92
N GLU A 83 -1.41 -11.87 4.78
CA GLU A 83 -2.20 -12.37 3.66
C GLU A 83 -1.33 -13.11 2.63
N SER A 84 -2.00 -13.81 1.70
CA SER A 84 -1.32 -14.56 0.62
C SER A 84 -0.49 -13.66 -0.30
N SER A 85 -0.94 -12.42 -0.56
CA SER A 85 -0.23 -11.44 -1.40
C SER A 85 1.15 -11.09 -0.83
N LEU A 86 1.25 -10.87 0.48
CA LEU A 86 2.54 -10.61 1.13
C LEU A 86 3.45 -11.85 1.07
N ALA A 87 2.90 -13.05 1.21
CA ALA A 87 3.68 -14.28 1.06
C ALA A 87 4.22 -14.45 -0.37
N GLU A 88 3.40 -14.15 -1.39
CA GLU A 88 3.83 -14.13 -2.79
C GLU A 88 4.95 -13.12 -3.03
N LEU A 89 4.87 -11.93 -2.41
CA LEU A 89 5.93 -10.93 -2.45
C LEU A 89 7.25 -11.47 -1.91
N HIS A 90 7.24 -12.06 -0.72
CA HIS A 90 8.44 -12.67 -0.15
C HIS A 90 8.99 -13.79 -1.02
N ILE A 91 8.13 -14.65 -1.56
CA ILE A 91 8.53 -15.75 -2.45
C ILE A 91 9.21 -15.21 -3.72
N ALA A 92 8.65 -14.17 -4.35
CA ALA A 92 9.21 -13.57 -5.55
C ALA A 92 10.61 -12.98 -5.28
N LEU A 93 10.77 -12.25 -4.18
CA LEU A 93 12.06 -11.72 -3.77
C LEU A 93 13.08 -12.84 -3.48
N LEU A 94 12.68 -13.88 -2.74
CA LEU A 94 13.54 -15.02 -2.42
C LEU A 94 13.98 -15.82 -3.65
N LYS A 95 13.13 -15.92 -4.68
CA LYS A 95 13.47 -16.57 -5.96
C LYS A 95 14.58 -15.83 -6.71
N GLY A 96 14.72 -14.53 -6.48
CA GLY A 96 15.79 -13.72 -7.06
C GLY A 96 17.12 -13.80 -6.31
N ILE A 97 17.24 -14.58 -5.23
CA ILE A 97 18.48 -14.70 -4.44
C ILE A 97 19.05 -16.13 -4.58
N PRO A 98 20.06 -16.37 -5.44
CA PRO A 98 20.67 -17.67 -5.60
C PRO A 98 21.35 -18.19 -4.31
N PRO A 99 21.47 -19.53 -4.13
CA PRO A 99 20.79 -20.57 -4.88
C PRO A 99 19.27 -20.58 -4.59
N VAL A 100 18.47 -20.80 -5.63
CA VAL A 100 17.00 -20.82 -5.54
C VAL A 100 16.53 -22.11 -4.87
N SER A 101 15.76 -21.98 -3.80
CA SER A 101 15.21 -23.14 -3.09
C SER A 101 13.99 -23.72 -3.79
N LYS A 102 13.94 -25.05 -3.93
CA LYS A 102 12.76 -25.78 -4.44
C LYS A 102 11.54 -25.65 -3.52
N MET A 103 11.73 -25.24 -2.27
CA MET A 103 10.67 -25.09 -1.26
C MET A 103 9.77 -23.86 -1.51
N LEU A 104 10.10 -23.01 -2.48
CA LEU A 104 9.41 -21.76 -2.81
C LEU A 104 8.18 -21.93 -3.75
N ASN A 105 7.76 -23.16 -4.05
CA ASN A 105 6.71 -23.46 -5.03
C ASN A 105 5.29 -23.61 -4.44
N GLY A 106 4.99 -22.96 -3.30
CA GLY A 106 3.61 -22.86 -2.79
C GLY A 106 3.35 -23.44 -1.39
N SER A 107 4.40 -23.65 -0.58
CA SER A 107 4.25 -24.06 0.83
C SER A 107 4.62 -22.93 1.79
N ASN A 108 4.12 -22.99 3.04
CA ASN A 108 4.54 -22.10 4.15
C ASN A 108 6.05 -22.19 4.49
N ALA A 109 6.80 -23.05 3.80
CA ALA A 109 8.24 -23.21 3.97
C ALA A 109 9.07 -22.02 3.46
N TRP A 110 8.46 -21.05 2.76
CA TRP A 110 9.16 -19.83 2.34
C TRP A 110 9.74 -19.06 3.53
N VAL A 111 9.10 -19.12 4.71
CA VAL A 111 9.61 -18.49 5.94
C VAL A 111 10.90 -19.16 6.42
N THR A 112 10.98 -20.48 6.32
CA THR A 112 12.21 -21.22 6.64
C THR A 112 13.34 -20.83 5.68
N VAL A 113 13.04 -20.65 4.39
CA VAL A 113 14.01 -20.16 3.39
C VAL A 113 14.43 -18.73 3.72
N LEU A 114 13.49 -17.86 4.08
CA LEU A 114 13.75 -16.49 4.51
C LEU A 114 14.75 -16.44 5.66
N CYS A 115 14.50 -17.17 6.76
CA CYS A 115 15.41 -17.20 7.90
C CYS A 115 16.82 -17.68 7.51
N LYS A 116 16.93 -18.71 6.67
CA LYS A 116 18.23 -19.23 6.20
C LYS A 116 18.98 -18.21 5.33
N LYS A 117 18.28 -17.44 4.51
CA LYS A 117 18.87 -16.40 3.66
C LYS A 117 19.24 -15.17 4.46
N LEU A 118 18.42 -14.73 5.42
CA LEU A 118 18.70 -13.55 6.23
C LEU A 118 19.85 -13.77 7.23
N ALA A 119 19.95 -14.96 7.85
CA ALA A 119 20.92 -15.22 8.91
C ALA A 119 22.38 -14.81 8.60
N PRO A 120 22.98 -15.18 7.46
CA PRO A 120 24.35 -14.77 7.14
C PRO A 120 24.49 -13.29 6.77
N TRP A 121 23.44 -12.66 6.25
CA TRP A 121 23.46 -11.26 5.79
C TRP A 121 23.05 -10.26 6.86
N TRP A 122 22.37 -10.71 7.92
CA TRP A 122 21.78 -9.85 8.93
C TRP A 122 22.70 -8.76 9.48
N PRO A 123 23.98 -9.05 9.83
CA PRO A 123 24.89 -8.03 10.34
C PRO A 123 25.15 -6.86 9.38
N TRP A 124 24.85 -7.03 8.10
CA TRP A 124 25.06 -6.04 7.04
C TRP A 124 23.80 -5.27 6.66
N VAL A 125 22.61 -5.82 6.93
CA VAL A 125 21.32 -5.28 6.46
C VAL A 125 20.43 -4.74 7.58
N ALA A 126 20.69 -5.12 8.83
CA ALA A 126 19.88 -4.66 9.95
C ALA A 126 20.69 -4.62 11.26
N GLU A 127 20.31 -3.70 12.13
CA GLU A 127 20.84 -3.62 13.49
C GLU A 127 20.01 -4.49 14.45
N GLY A 128 20.65 -5.01 15.49
CA GLY A 128 20.00 -5.81 16.54
C GLY A 128 19.85 -7.29 16.20
N GLU A 129 19.03 -8.00 16.98
CA GLU A 129 18.83 -9.43 16.83
C GLU A 129 17.83 -9.77 15.72
N ILE A 130 18.04 -10.90 15.04
CA ILE A 130 17.13 -11.40 14.01
C ILE A 130 15.76 -11.71 14.64
N PRO A 131 14.66 -11.05 14.22
CA PRO A 131 13.33 -11.24 14.80
C PRO A 131 12.80 -12.66 14.67
N LEU A 132 13.29 -13.42 13.69
CA LEU A 132 12.81 -14.76 13.37
C LEU A 132 13.97 -15.71 13.08
N LYS A 133 14.04 -16.80 13.83
CA LYS A 133 15.03 -17.88 13.65
C LYS A 133 14.33 -19.13 13.14
N ALA A 134 15.02 -19.88 12.28
CA ALA A 134 14.49 -21.15 11.78
C ALA A 134 14.36 -22.15 12.94
N PHE A 135 13.17 -22.69 13.15
CA PHE A 135 12.85 -23.61 14.22
C PHE A 135 11.84 -24.66 13.74
N LYS A 136 12.36 -25.83 13.37
CA LYS A 136 11.68 -27.13 13.21
C LYS A 136 10.21 -27.11 12.72
N GLY A 137 9.84 -26.23 11.79
CA GLY A 137 8.52 -26.21 11.16
C GLY A 137 7.47 -25.27 11.78
N GLU A 138 7.80 -24.53 12.85
CA GLU A 138 6.89 -23.55 13.49
C GLU A 138 7.13 -22.11 13.01
N GLU A 139 8.01 -21.91 12.03
CA GLU A 139 8.45 -20.57 11.61
C GLU A 139 7.30 -19.71 11.10
N ILE A 140 6.35 -20.29 10.35
CA ILE A 140 5.19 -19.55 9.83
C ILE A 140 4.26 -19.07 10.96
N SER A 141 4.06 -19.89 11.99
CA SER A 141 3.24 -19.54 13.15
C SER A 141 3.91 -18.42 13.95
N ASN A 142 5.23 -18.48 14.08
CA ASN A 142 5.99 -17.43 14.74
C ASN A 142 5.98 -16.14 13.92
N TYR A 143 6.14 -16.21 12.61
CA TYR A 143 6.03 -15.06 11.72
C TYR A 143 4.68 -14.35 11.85
N LYS A 144 3.58 -15.10 11.89
CA LYS A 144 2.22 -14.56 12.07
C LYS A 144 1.96 -13.94 13.45
N LYS A 145 2.83 -14.19 14.43
CA LYS A 145 2.76 -13.59 15.78
C LYS A 145 3.70 -12.40 15.94
N LEU A 146 4.61 -12.18 15.00
CA LEU A 146 5.54 -11.04 15.06
C LEU A 146 4.80 -9.71 14.99
N ASP A 147 5.36 -8.69 15.62
CA ASP A 147 4.91 -7.32 15.46
C ASP A 147 5.03 -6.88 13.97
N PRO A 148 4.06 -6.11 13.43
CA PRO A 148 4.11 -5.65 12.04
C PRO A 148 5.42 -4.92 11.68
N THR A 149 6.00 -4.15 12.61
CA THR A 149 7.27 -3.44 12.43
C THR A 149 8.43 -4.41 12.24
N LYS A 150 8.43 -5.53 12.98
CA LYS A 150 9.44 -6.58 12.82
C LYS A 150 9.29 -7.33 11.50
N ARG A 151 8.05 -7.54 11.03
CA ARG A 151 7.80 -8.11 9.69
C ARG A 151 8.29 -7.18 8.59
N LEU A 152 8.07 -5.87 8.76
CA LEU A 152 8.58 -4.85 7.85
C LEU A 152 10.11 -4.86 7.80
N LEU A 153 10.78 -4.95 8.96
CA LEU A 153 12.23 -5.04 9.03
C LEU A 153 12.78 -6.27 8.27
N LEU A 154 12.13 -7.43 8.41
CA LEU A 154 12.50 -8.64 7.65
C LEU A 154 12.34 -8.43 6.14
N LEU A 155 11.25 -7.77 5.71
CA LEU A 155 11.01 -7.47 4.30
C LEU A 155 12.03 -6.46 3.75
N LYS A 156 12.35 -5.42 4.51
CA LYS A 156 13.40 -4.44 4.17
C LYS A 156 14.75 -5.12 4.00
N ALA A 157 15.15 -5.95 4.98
CA ALA A 157 16.40 -6.69 4.91
C ALA A 157 16.46 -7.60 3.67
N LEU A 158 15.34 -8.23 3.31
CA LEU A 158 15.23 -9.03 2.10
C LEU A 158 15.40 -8.19 0.83
N CYS A 159 14.82 -6.99 0.77
CA CYS A 159 15.00 -6.05 -0.34
C CYS A 159 16.46 -5.60 -0.49
N GLU A 160 17.18 -5.38 0.60
CA GLU A 160 18.60 -5.01 0.55
C GLU A 160 19.48 -6.13 0.02
N ILE A 161 19.31 -7.36 0.51
CA ILE A 161 20.01 -8.52 -0.07
C ILE A 161 19.65 -8.66 -1.56
N ARG A 162 18.40 -8.39 -1.91
CA ARG A 162 17.93 -8.48 -3.29
C ARG A 162 18.55 -7.41 -4.19
N ALA A 163 18.85 -6.23 -3.68
CA ALA A 163 19.50 -5.13 -4.42
C ALA A 163 20.93 -5.49 -4.85
N ASP A 164 21.62 -6.29 -4.04
CA ASP A 164 23.00 -6.75 -4.28
C ASP A 164 23.09 -7.99 -5.18
N GLN A 165 22.00 -8.45 -5.79
CA GLN A 165 22.03 -9.62 -6.67
C GLN A 165 22.47 -9.25 -8.10
N ASP A 166 23.05 -10.21 -8.81
CA ASP A 166 23.66 -9.97 -10.13
C ASP A 166 22.67 -9.42 -11.16
N ASP A 167 21.41 -9.81 -11.11
CA ASP A 167 20.39 -9.35 -12.05
C ASP A 167 19.94 -7.90 -11.78
N THR A 168 19.84 -7.47 -10.52
CA THR A 168 19.60 -6.06 -10.17
C THR A 168 20.80 -5.19 -10.49
N ILE A 169 22.01 -5.68 -10.23
CA ILE A 169 23.26 -4.99 -10.61
C ILE A 169 23.36 -4.86 -12.13
N SER A 170 23.06 -5.94 -12.87
CA SER A 170 23.05 -5.93 -14.33
C SER A 170 22.03 -4.94 -14.87
N TYR A 171 20.81 -4.93 -14.30
CA TYR A 171 19.78 -3.97 -14.67
C TYR A 171 20.23 -2.51 -14.47
N ILE A 172 20.87 -2.20 -13.33
CA ILE A 172 21.46 -0.87 -13.10
C ILE A 172 22.52 -0.58 -14.17
N SER A 173 23.43 -1.52 -14.42
CA SER A 173 24.50 -1.36 -15.41
C SER A 173 23.97 -1.07 -16.82
N ASP A 174 22.92 -1.77 -17.24
CA ASP A 174 22.31 -1.58 -18.55
C ASP A 174 21.59 -0.23 -18.64
N CYS A 175 20.84 0.15 -17.61
CA CYS A 175 20.24 1.48 -17.53
C CYS A 175 21.27 2.63 -17.54
N LEU A 176 22.46 2.42 -16.97
CA LEU A 176 23.57 3.38 -17.00
C LEU A 176 24.16 3.54 -18.40
N LYS A 177 24.25 2.45 -19.19
CA LYS A 177 24.73 2.51 -20.58
C LYS A 177 23.81 3.35 -21.45
N ASP A 178 22.50 3.25 -21.22
CA ASP A 178 21.47 3.94 -21.99
C ASP A 178 21.31 5.44 -21.62
N LYS A 179 22.01 5.93 -20.57
CA LYS A 179 22.05 7.32 -20.03
C LYS A 179 20.69 7.99 -19.72
N THR A 180 19.57 7.37 -20.08
CA THR A 180 18.23 7.97 -20.07
C THR A 180 17.51 7.71 -18.74
N GLN A 181 18.00 6.76 -17.92
CA GLN A 181 17.28 6.20 -16.76
C GLN A 181 17.97 6.46 -15.40
N MET A 182 19.01 7.30 -15.34
CA MET A 182 19.79 7.50 -14.10
C MET A 182 18.98 8.09 -12.94
N SER A 183 18.05 8.99 -13.25
CA SER A 183 17.15 9.64 -12.26
C SER A 183 16.16 8.67 -11.62
N CYS A 184 16.03 7.45 -12.15
CA CYS A 184 15.13 6.43 -11.61
C CYS A 184 15.70 5.79 -10.34
N PHE A 185 17.04 5.74 -10.21
CA PHE A 185 17.73 5.12 -9.07
C PHE A 185 18.11 6.14 -8.00
N GLN A 186 18.54 7.34 -8.42
CA GLN A 186 18.85 8.42 -7.51
C GLN A 186 17.62 9.30 -7.35
N LYS A 187 17.01 9.25 -6.17
CA LYS A 187 15.89 10.11 -5.84
C LYS A 187 16.43 11.49 -5.47
N ASP A 188 15.96 12.49 -6.20
CA ASP A 188 16.21 13.88 -5.87
C ASP A 188 15.27 14.33 -4.75
N ARG A 189 15.79 15.14 -3.84
CA ARG A 189 14.96 15.79 -2.80
C ARG A 189 13.92 16.65 -3.48
N PHE A 190 12.66 16.46 -3.09
CA PHE A 190 11.55 17.24 -3.63
C PHE A 190 11.65 18.71 -3.18
N GLY A 191 12.09 18.92 -1.94
CA GLY A 191 12.53 20.20 -1.40
C GLY A 191 12.99 20.04 0.03
N GLY A 192 13.26 21.13 0.72
CA GLY A 192 13.73 21.09 2.09
C GLY A 192 14.27 22.42 2.56
N ASP A 193 14.57 22.49 3.84
CA ASP A 193 15.40 23.55 4.38
C ASP A 193 16.86 23.10 4.46
N GLY A 194 17.78 24.06 4.56
CA GLY A 194 19.19 23.76 4.84
C GLY A 194 19.43 23.30 6.29
N ASN A 195 18.38 23.18 7.10
CA ASN A 195 18.43 22.99 8.55
C ASN A 195 18.12 21.54 8.97
N GLY A 196 18.05 20.62 8.02
CA GLY A 196 17.87 19.19 8.27
C GLY A 196 16.46 18.67 7.99
N ILE A 197 15.54 19.49 7.48
CA ILE A 197 14.23 19.05 7.01
C ILE A 197 14.29 18.83 5.50
N SER A 198 14.05 17.60 5.07
CA SER A 198 13.94 17.25 3.64
C SER A 198 12.58 16.66 3.34
N TYR A 199 12.02 17.00 2.18
CA TYR A 199 10.77 16.49 1.67
C TYR A 199 11.04 15.58 0.49
N TRP A 200 10.36 14.44 0.46
CA TRP A 200 10.53 13.41 -0.56
C TRP A 200 9.18 13.07 -1.17
N TYR A 201 9.10 13.07 -2.50
CA TYR A 201 7.92 12.67 -3.24
C TYR A 201 8.28 11.43 -4.05
N ASP A 202 7.62 10.32 -3.76
CA ASP A 202 7.87 9.06 -4.45
C ASP A 202 6.57 8.30 -4.73
N GLY A 203 6.65 7.40 -5.69
CA GLY A 203 5.59 6.45 -6.00
C GLY A 203 5.37 6.28 -7.48
N ASN A 204 4.37 5.47 -7.79
CA ASN A 204 3.95 5.18 -9.14
C ASN A 204 2.43 4.96 -9.19
N PRO A 205 1.83 4.86 -10.40
CA PRO A 205 0.39 4.64 -10.54
C PRO A 205 -0.17 3.35 -9.89
N PHE A 206 0.69 2.35 -9.63
CA PHE A 206 0.32 1.04 -9.10
C PHE A 206 0.45 0.97 -7.57
N VAL A 207 1.63 1.33 -7.05
CA VAL A 207 1.98 1.40 -5.64
C VAL A 207 1.22 2.53 -4.93
N GLY A 208 0.97 3.63 -5.64
CA GLY A 208 0.44 4.88 -5.07
C GLY A 208 1.56 5.90 -4.87
N TYR A 209 1.21 7.18 -4.91
CA TYR A 209 2.14 8.28 -4.67
C TYR A 209 2.05 8.73 -3.22
N ARG A 210 3.22 9.01 -2.63
CA ARG A 210 3.35 9.38 -1.22
C ARG A 210 4.31 10.56 -1.06
N LEU A 211 4.02 11.38 -0.07
CA LEU A 211 4.85 12.48 0.34
C LEU A 211 5.41 12.17 1.72
N TYR A 212 6.73 12.25 1.84
CA TYR A 212 7.45 12.01 3.08
C TYR A 212 8.18 13.27 3.54
N ARG A 213 8.42 13.32 4.84
CA ARG A 213 9.19 14.34 5.52
C ARG A 213 10.24 13.66 6.38
N GLU A 214 11.48 14.05 6.14
CA GLU A 214 12.64 13.63 6.90
C GLU A 214 13.13 14.80 7.75
N VAL A 215 13.41 14.54 9.03
CA VAL A 215 13.96 15.53 9.96
C VAL A 215 15.21 14.96 10.58
N ILE A 216 16.36 15.55 10.23
CA ILE A 216 17.67 15.21 10.78
C ILE A 216 17.98 16.22 11.88
N LYS A 217 18.10 15.75 13.12
CA LYS A 217 18.58 16.54 14.25
C LYS A 217 20.02 16.15 14.55
N CYS A 218 20.90 17.14 14.56
CA CYS A 218 22.29 16.98 14.96
C CYS A 218 22.49 17.65 16.32
N ASP A 219 22.75 16.85 17.36
CA ASP A 219 23.11 17.38 18.67
C ASP A 219 24.60 17.75 18.64
N THR A 220 24.91 19.01 18.32
CA THR A 220 26.26 19.53 18.53
C THR A 220 26.49 19.63 20.04
N LYS A 221 27.27 18.72 20.61
CA LYS A 221 27.59 18.76 22.04
C LYS A 221 28.09 20.15 22.44
N THR A 222 27.48 20.68 23.50
CA THR A 222 27.86 21.93 24.16
C THR A 222 29.35 21.90 24.51
N LYS A 223 30.03 23.03 24.26
CA LYS A 223 31.43 23.27 24.62
C LYS A 223 31.60 23.20 26.15
N GLY A 224 31.82 21.99 26.67
CA GLY A 224 32.16 21.73 28.08
C GLY A 224 33.40 20.85 28.14
N LYS A 225 34.51 21.43 28.60
CA LYS A 225 35.85 20.83 28.66
C LYS A 225 35.86 19.44 29.31
N GLN A 226 36.20 18.40 28.56
CA GLN A 226 37.00 17.29 29.07
C GLN A 226 37.86 16.71 27.94
N LYS A 227 39.14 16.56 28.25
CA LYS A 227 40.21 16.20 27.32
C LYS A 227 40.12 14.68 27.04
N GLY A 228 39.79 14.28 25.82
CA GLY A 228 40.12 12.94 25.31
C GLY A 228 39.04 12.12 24.61
N SER A 229 37.73 12.46 24.66
CA SER A 229 36.72 11.72 23.90
C SER A 229 36.15 12.57 22.76
N VAL A 230 36.50 12.21 21.53
CA VAL A 230 35.77 12.65 20.34
C VAL A 230 34.48 11.83 20.33
N SER A 231 33.46 12.28 21.06
CA SER A 231 32.15 11.67 20.89
C SER A 231 31.63 12.02 19.51
N LEU A 232 31.33 11.01 18.70
CA LEU A 232 30.69 11.19 17.41
C LEU A 232 29.40 12.02 17.59
N PRO A 233 29.09 12.95 16.67
CA PRO A 233 27.81 13.65 16.70
C PRO A 233 26.69 12.61 16.69
N MET A 234 25.78 12.72 17.66
CA MET A 234 24.61 11.86 17.71
C MET A 234 23.58 12.49 16.76
N PHE A 235 23.37 11.83 15.62
CA PHE A 235 22.32 12.19 14.69
C PHE A 235 21.07 11.40 15.05
N SER A 236 19.94 12.09 15.19
CA SER A 236 18.64 11.42 15.21
C SER A 236 17.88 11.81 13.96
N THR A 237 17.53 10.81 13.17
CA THR A 237 16.69 10.98 11.99
C THR A 237 15.28 10.55 12.34
N ARG A 238 14.31 11.42 12.04
CA ARG A 238 12.88 11.10 12.15
C ARG A 238 12.27 11.12 10.76
N TRP A 239 11.54 10.06 10.44
CA TRP A 239 10.78 9.93 9.21
C TRP A 239 9.28 10.08 9.50
N GLU A 240 8.54 10.68 8.57
CA GLU A 240 7.11 10.94 8.70
C GLU A 240 6.44 10.87 7.32
N THR A 241 5.31 10.18 7.21
CA THR A 241 4.49 10.18 6.00
C THR A 241 3.46 11.31 6.08
N MET A 242 3.55 12.28 5.19
CA MET A 242 2.72 13.49 5.19
C MET A 242 1.42 13.32 4.41
N ALA A 243 1.47 12.59 3.30
CA ALA A 243 0.31 12.37 2.44
C ALA A 243 0.40 11.06 1.66
N THR A 244 -0.74 10.40 1.51
CA THR A 244 -0.95 9.12 0.81
C THR A 244 -2.08 9.19 -0.21
N ASN A 245 -3.05 10.11 -0.04
CA ASN A 245 -4.19 10.29 -0.92
C ASN A 245 -4.32 11.75 -1.41
N LEU A 246 -5.11 11.97 -2.47
CA LEU A 246 -5.23 13.30 -3.09
C LEU A 246 -5.70 14.38 -2.09
N GLU A 247 -6.60 14.03 -1.16
CA GLU A 247 -7.12 14.95 -0.16
C GLU A 247 -6.03 15.40 0.83
N GLU A 248 -5.23 14.47 1.33
CA GLU A 248 -4.06 14.74 2.17
C GLU A 248 -3.03 15.60 1.42
N PHE A 249 -2.82 15.35 0.11
CA PHE A 249 -1.95 16.19 -0.71
C PHE A 249 -2.47 17.64 -0.81
N HIS A 250 -3.78 17.85 -0.99
CA HIS A 250 -4.38 19.18 -0.95
C HIS A 250 -4.19 19.84 0.42
N LYS A 251 -4.46 19.12 1.50
CA LYS A 251 -4.30 19.61 2.88
C LYS A 251 -2.85 20.02 3.17
N VAL A 252 -1.88 19.20 2.80
CA VAL A 252 -0.45 19.52 2.98
C VAL A 252 -0.06 20.73 2.13
N LYS A 253 -0.51 20.79 0.87
CA LYS A 253 -0.29 21.94 -0.02
C LYS A 253 -0.83 23.23 0.60
N ASP A 254 -2.08 23.25 1.05
CA ASP A 254 -2.71 24.45 1.63
C ASP A 254 -2.01 24.89 2.93
N ASN A 255 -1.62 23.94 3.78
CA ASN A 255 -0.83 24.21 4.99
C ASN A 255 0.54 24.83 4.65
N PHE A 256 1.22 24.29 3.64
CA PHE A 256 2.55 24.75 3.24
C PHE A 256 2.53 26.12 2.56
N LEU A 257 1.50 26.40 1.75
CA LEU A 257 1.32 27.71 1.14
C LEU A 257 1.01 28.80 2.17
N CYS A 258 0.35 28.45 3.26
CA CYS A 258 0.09 29.34 4.40
C CYS A 258 1.24 29.40 5.43
N SER A 259 2.31 28.63 5.24
CA SER A 259 3.41 28.58 6.20
C SER A 259 4.28 29.84 6.15
N LYS A 260 4.94 30.12 7.27
CA LYS A 260 5.92 31.21 7.41
C LYS A 260 7.26 30.85 6.77
N PHE A 261 7.55 29.56 6.60
CA PHE A 261 8.84 29.10 6.08
C PHE A 261 8.85 29.10 4.55
N THR A 262 9.80 29.81 3.96
CA THR A 262 9.94 29.92 2.49
C THR A 262 10.22 28.56 1.83
N SER A 263 10.92 27.66 2.52
CA SER A 263 11.16 26.28 2.09
C SER A 263 9.85 25.51 1.95
N GLU A 264 8.97 25.56 2.96
CA GLU A 264 7.67 24.90 2.92
C GLU A 264 6.78 25.48 1.83
N VAL A 265 6.73 26.81 1.68
CA VAL A 265 5.97 27.46 0.60
C VAL A 265 6.48 27.02 -0.78
N SER A 266 7.80 26.87 -0.96
CA SER A 266 8.38 26.39 -2.22
C SER A 266 7.97 24.94 -2.52
N VAL A 267 7.91 24.09 -1.49
CA VAL A 267 7.43 22.71 -1.60
C VAL A 267 5.94 22.68 -1.91
N GLY A 268 5.13 23.52 -1.24
CA GLY A 268 3.70 23.67 -1.53
C GLY A 268 3.43 24.01 -3.00
N ARG A 269 4.19 24.95 -3.57
CA ARG A 269 4.10 25.28 -5.01
C ARG A 269 4.48 24.10 -5.91
N LYS A 270 5.52 23.34 -5.57
CA LYS A 270 5.88 22.12 -6.33
C LYS A 270 4.82 21.03 -6.22
N ILE A 271 4.19 20.86 -5.06
CA ILE A 271 3.06 19.91 -4.91
C ILE A 271 1.94 20.31 -5.87
N GLU A 272 1.62 21.60 -5.93
CA GLU A 272 0.59 22.14 -6.81
C GLU A 272 0.90 21.96 -8.30
N SER A 273 2.14 22.24 -8.73
CA SER A 273 2.52 22.14 -10.14
C SER A 273 2.78 20.70 -10.61
N ASP A 274 3.39 19.86 -9.77
CA ASP A 274 3.98 18.59 -10.21
C ASP A 274 3.15 17.39 -9.74
N ALA A 275 2.75 17.35 -8.46
CA ALA A 275 2.14 16.17 -7.86
C ALA A 275 0.62 16.09 -8.06
N ILE A 276 -0.10 17.18 -7.78
CA ILE A 276 -1.58 17.21 -7.85
C ILE A 276 -2.10 16.86 -9.25
N PRO A 277 -1.56 17.41 -10.35
CA PRO A 277 -2.06 17.09 -11.70
C PRO A 277 -1.90 15.61 -12.05
N VAL A 278 -0.84 14.95 -11.54
CA VAL A 278 -0.62 13.51 -11.74
C VAL A 278 -1.68 12.71 -10.98
N LEU A 279 -1.91 13.04 -9.71
CA LEU A 279 -2.88 12.38 -8.85
C LEU A 279 -4.32 12.52 -9.38
N GLU A 280 -4.72 13.72 -9.80
CA GLU A 280 -6.05 13.93 -10.40
C GLU A 280 -6.25 13.09 -11.67
N LYS A 281 -5.23 13.05 -12.55
CA LYS A 281 -5.30 12.24 -13.78
C LYS A 281 -5.47 10.76 -13.44
N LEU A 282 -4.82 10.28 -12.38
CA LEU A 282 -4.94 8.90 -11.92
C LEU A 282 -6.32 8.60 -11.33
N GLN A 283 -6.84 9.49 -10.48
CA GLN A 283 -8.18 9.35 -9.93
C GLN A 283 -9.25 9.36 -11.04
N LYS A 284 -9.17 10.32 -11.98
CA LYS A 284 -10.05 10.38 -13.15
C LYS A 284 -9.97 9.10 -13.99
N LYS A 285 -8.80 8.48 -14.14
CA LYS A 285 -8.62 7.18 -14.81
C LYS A 285 -9.28 6.04 -14.03
N LYS A 286 -9.07 5.97 -12.71
CA LYS A 286 -9.68 4.95 -11.82
C LYS A 286 -11.22 5.04 -11.90
N GLU A 287 -11.79 6.24 -11.75
CA GLU A 287 -13.24 6.46 -11.85
C GLU A 287 -13.81 6.08 -13.22
N LYS A 288 -13.13 6.45 -14.32
CA LYS A 288 -13.54 6.04 -15.67
C LYS A 288 -13.53 4.53 -15.83
N SER A 289 -12.51 3.85 -15.30
CA SER A 289 -12.42 2.40 -15.34
C SER A 289 -13.53 1.72 -14.53
N LEU A 290 -13.87 2.26 -13.36
CA LEU A 290 -14.98 1.76 -12.53
C LEU A 290 -16.32 1.96 -13.22
N LYS A 291 -16.58 3.14 -13.77
CA LYS A 291 -17.80 3.41 -14.55
C LYS A 291 -17.91 2.48 -15.76
N ARG A 292 -16.79 2.14 -16.41
CA ARG A 292 -16.76 1.18 -17.51
C ARG A 292 -17.10 -0.23 -17.03
N LYS A 293 -16.45 -0.71 -15.95
CA LYS A 293 -16.75 -2.02 -15.34
C LYS A 293 -18.22 -2.14 -14.93
N LEU A 294 -18.76 -1.13 -14.24
CA LEU A 294 -20.17 -1.08 -13.85
C LEU A 294 -21.13 -1.13 -15.04
N ARG A 295 -20.76 -0.54 -16.19
CA ARG A 295 -21.55 -0.65 -17.43
C ARG A 295 -21.45 -2.05 -18.03
N GLU A 296 -20.26 -2.63 -18.07
CA GLU A 296 -20.03 -3.99 -18.55
C GLU A 296 -20.77 -5.03 -17.69
N ASP A 297 -20.73 -4.91 -16.36
CA ASP A 297 -21.44 -5.78 -15.42
C ASP A 297 -22.96 -5.68 -15.55
N LYS A 298 -23.50 -4.46 -15.74
CA LYS A 298 -24.92 -4.26 -16.03
C LYS A 298 -25.34 -4.96 -17.32
N LEU A 299 -24.57 -4.81 -18.40
CA LEU A 299 -24.85 -5.49 -19.66
C LEU A 299 -24.80 -7.02 -19.52
N LEU A 300 -23.85 -7.54 -18.73
CA LEU A 300 -23.70 -8.97 -18.48
C LEU A 300 -24.84 -9.52 -17.61
N ASN A 301 -25.30 -8.74 -16.63
CA ASN A 301 -26.45 -9.07 -15.80
C ASN A 301 -27.77 -9.00 -16.60
N ASP A 302 -27.93 -8.01 -17.47
CA ASP A 302 -29.09 -7.91 -18.38
C ASP A 302 -29.12 -9.10 -19.35
N PHE A 303 -27.97 -9.53 -19.87
CA PHE A 303 -27.86 -10.74 -20.70
C PHE A 303 -28.23 -12.00 -19.93
N ASN A 304 -27.70 -12.18 -18.71
CA ASN A 304 -28.05 -13.33 -17.86
C ASN A 304 -29.53 -13.34 -17.46
N LYS A 305 -30.13 -12.18 -17.20
CA LYS A 305 -31.56 -12.04 -16.91
C LYS A 305 -32.43 -12.38 -18.12
N ALA A 306 -32.02 -12.00 -19.33
CA ALA A 306 -32.69 -12.40 -20.57
C ALA A 306 -32.59 -13.92 -20.83
N CYS A 307 -31.52 -14.59 -20.38
CA CYS A 307 -31.41 -16.05 -20.44
C CYS A 307 -32.22 -16.77 -19.34
N MET A 308 -32.43 -16.16 -18.17
CA MET A 308 -33.15 -16.75 -17.02
C MET A 308 -34.66 -16.47 -17.01
N VAL A 309 -35.12 -15.34 -17.57
CA VAL A 309 -36.54 -15.12 -17.85
C VAL A 309 -36.86 -15.98 -19.06
N GLY A 310 -37.44 -17.15 -18.77
CA GLY A 310 -37.58 -18.27 -19.70
C GLY A 310 -37.86 -17.85 -21.14
N VAL A 311 -37.17 -18.53 -22.07
CA VAL A 311 -37.39 -18.50 -23.52
C VAL A 311 -38.86 -18.81 -23.80
N THR A 312 -39.71 -17.81 -23.66
CA THR A 312 -41.04 -17.80 -24.25
C THR A 312 -40.78 -17.47 -25.71
N ARG A 313 -41.24 -18.37 -26.60
CA ARG A 313 -41.09 -18.28 -28.05
C ARG A 313 -41.67 -16.95 -28.54
N THR A 314 -40.86 -15.90 -28.58
CA THR A 314 -41.26 -14.63 -29.16
C THR A 314 -40.96 -14.68 -30.64
N CYS A 315 -41.99 -14.36 -31.43
CA CYS A 315 -41.98 -14.44 -32.89
C CYS A 315 -40.77 -13.69 -33.46
N ARG A 316 -40.13 -14.31 -34.45
CA ARG A 316 -38.95 -13.80 -35.17
C ARG A 316 -39.29 -12.48 -35.88
N ASN A 317 -39.12 -11.36 -35.18
CA ASN A 317 -38.99 -10.07 -35.85
C ASN A 317 -37.61 -10.02 -36.49
N ARG A 318 -37.57 -10.20 -37.81
CA ARG A 318 -36.37 -9.99 -38.63
C ARG A 318 -36.06 -8.49 -38.62
N THR A 319 -35.11 -8.07 -37.78
CA THR A 319 -34.49 -6.76 -37.93
C THR A 319 -33.78 -6.67 -39.29
N PRO A 320 -33.92 -5.57 -40.03
CA PRO A 320 -33.17 -5.38 -41.27
C PRO A 320 -31.68 -5.37 -40.94
N VAL A 321 -30.91 -6.22 -41.64
CA VAL A 321 -29.48 -6.36 -41.43
C VAL A 321 -28.79 -5.13 -42.01
N SER A 322 -28.30 -4.26 -41.13
CA SER A 322 -27.40 -3.17 -41.47
C SER A 322 -25.97 -3.73 -41.52
N TYR A 323 -25.34 -3.69 -42.69
CA TYR A 323 -23.94 -4.04 -42.88
C TYR A 323 -23.06 -2.81 -42.70
N THR A 324 -22.94 -2.32 -41.48
CA THR A 324 -21.86 -1.39 -41.15
C THR A 324 -20.65 -2.16 -40.64
N PHE A 325 -19.45 -1.75 -41.06
CA PHE A 325 -18.19 -2.40 -40.67
C PHE A 325 -18.02 -2.47 -39.13
N GLU A 326 -18.53 -1.46 -38.44
CA GLU A 326 -18.57 -1.37 -36.98
C GLU A 326 -19.44 -2.46 -36.33
N GLU A 327 -20.62 -2.74 -36.88
CA GLU A 327 -21.54 -3.78 -36.39
C GLU A 327 -20.98 -5.18 -36.66
N TYR A 328 -20.30 -5.37 -37.78
CA TYR A 328 -19.64 -6.64 -38.12
C TYR A 328 -18.50 -6.97 -37.14
N ASN A 329 -17.62 -6.00 -36.88
CA ASN A 329 -16.54 -6.18 -35.91
C ASN A 329 -17.09 -6.46 -34.50
N ARG A 330 -18.15 -5.74 -34.10
CA ARG A 330 -18.82 -5.98 -32.82
C ARG A 330 -19.43 -7.38 -32.74
N ALA A 331 -20.05 -7.86 -33.81
CA ALA A 331 -20.62 -9.21 -33.87
C ALA A 331 -19.53 -10.30 -33.77
N ILE A 332 -18.38 -10.09 -34.43
CA ILE A 332 -17.22 -10.99 -34.33
C ILE A 332 -16.66 -11.01 -32.91
N ASP A 333 -16.41 -9.85 -32.30
CA ASP A 333 -15.85 -9.77 -30.96
C ASP A 333 -16.76 -10.44 -29.92
N ASN A 334 -18.07 -10.28 -30.08
CA ASN A 334 -19.07 -10.95 -29.24
C ASN A 334 -19.06 -12.48 -29.45
N ALA A 335 -18.97 -12.95 -30.69
CA ALA A 335 -18.89 -14.38 -30.99
C ALA A 335 -17.60 -15.02 -30.44
N ILE A 336 -16.46 -14.33 -30.53
CA ILE A 336 -15.17 -14.77 -29.96
C ILE A 336 -15.25 -14.82 -28.43
N ARG A 337 -15.90 -13.84 -27.79
CA ARG A 337 -16.13 -13.86 -26.33
C ARG A 337 -17.00 -15.05 -25.91
N LEU A 338 -18.10 -15.31 -26.63
CA LEU A 338 -19.00 -16.42 -26.35
C LEU A 338 -18.29 -17.78 -26.48
N SER A 339 -17.47 -17.97 -27.52
CA SER A 339 -16.72 -19.21 -27.68
C SER A 339 -15.73 -19.44 -26.55
N ARG A 340 -15.05 -18.38 -26.08
CA ARG A 340 -14.10 -18.45 -24.95
C ARG A 340 -14.77 -18.87 -23.64
N ILE A 341 -15.98 -18.38 -23.39
CA ILE A 341 -16.79 -18.75 -22.23
C ILE A 341 -17.28 -20.21 -22.37
N PHE A 342 -17.74 -20.61 -23.55
CA PHE A 342 -18.22 -21.97 -23.81
C PHE A 342 -17.11 -23.03 -23.65
N PHE A 343 -15.91 -22.76 -24.13
CA PHE A 343 -14.74 -23.62 -23.94
C PHE A 343 -14.26 -23.68 -22.48
N SER A 344 -14.47 -22.62 -21.69
CA SER A 344 -14.19 -22.65 -20.25
C SER A 344 -15.14 -23.56 -19.48
N PHE A 345 -16.40 -23.69 -19.93
CA PHE A 345 -17.39 -24.58 -19.35
C PHE A 345 -17.18 -26.06 -19.76
N LEU A 346 -16.71 -26.32 -20.98
CA LEU A 346 -16.41 -27.69 -21.43
C LEU A 346 -15.21 -28.33 -20.71
N ASN A 347 -14.28 -27.52 -20.16
CA ASN A 347 -13.17 -28.01 -19.35
C ASN A 347 -13.55 -28.30 -17.87
N ILE A 348 -14.83 -28.18 -17.50
CA ILE A 348 -15.35 -28.43 -16.14
C ILE A 348 -16.25 -29.69 -16.09
N LEU A 349 -16.53 -30.34 -17.22
CA LEU A 349 -17.29 -31.61 -17.24
C LEU A 349 -16.34 -32.82 -17.09
N PRO A 350 -16.53 -33.71 -16.09
CA PRO A 350 -15.76 -34.95 -16.00
C PRO A 350 -16.14 -35.87 -17.16
N THR A 351 -15.11 -36.42 -17.81
CA THR A 351 -15.21 -37.53 -18.75
C THR A 351 -16.00 -38.69 -18.14
N TRP A 352 -17.24 -38.90 -18.58
CA TRP A 352 -17.99 -40.13 -18.34
C TRP A 352 -17.36 -41.24 -19.18
N ASN A 353 -16.56 -42.09 -18.54
CA ASN A 353 -15.91 -43.23 -19.16
C ASN A 353 -16.88 -44.42 -19.12
N MET A 354 -17.08 -45.05 -20.28
CA MET A 354 -17.96 -46.20 -20.51
C MET A 354 -17.61 -47.38 -19.61
N GLU A 355 -18.57 -47.84 -18.81
CA GLU A 355 -18.60 -49.18 -18.25
C GLU A 355 -19.06 -50.16 -19.33
N ARG A 356 -18.10 -50.96 -19.81
CA ARG A 356 -18.32 -52.09 -20.71
C ARG A 356 -18.44 -53.34 -19.82
N GLU A 357 -19.65 -53.66 -19.37
CA GLU A 357 -19.92 -54.94 -18.72
C GLU A 357 -19.93 -56.08 -19.75
N LYS A 358 -19.27 -57.18 -19.37
CA LYS A 358 -19.24 -58.44 -20.08
C LYS A 358 -20.60 -59.15 -19.92
N ASN A 359 -21.23 -59.48 -21.02
CA ASN A 359 -21.67 -60.84 -21.35
C ASN A 359 -21.82 -60.99 -22.86
#